data_AF-A0A967ZFZ7-F1
#
_entry.id   AF-A0A967ZFZ7-F1
#
_cell.length_a   1.000
_cell.length_b   1.000
_cell.length_c   1.000
_cell.angle_alpha   90.00
_cell.angle_beta   90.00
_cell.angle_gamma   90.00
#
_symmetry.space_group_name_H-M   'P 1'
#
loop_
_entity.id
_entity.type
_entity.pdbx_description
1 polymer ?
#
loop_
_entity_poly.entity_id
_entity_poly.type
_entity_poly.pdbx_seq_one_letter_code
_entity_poly.pdbx_strand_id
1 'polypeptide(L)' 'MRRIPEHLAEGLDVRTGTLITGLRPEGDEWVASSPDGELRSDSVVLTAPLPQTIDLLDRAALPVDAR' A
#
# COMPACT_ATOMS: atom_id res chain seq x y z
N MET A 1 7.18 -16.03 -16.92
CA MET A 1 5.88 -16.12 -16.22
C MET A 1 5.37 -14.71 -15.94
N ARG A 2 4.74 -14.06 -16.93
CA ARG A 2 4.18 -12.69 -16.77
C ARG A 2 2.71 -12.57 -17.18
N ARG A 3 2.27 -13.47 -18.08
CA ARG A 3 0.94 -13.45 -18.69
C ARG A 3 -0.23 -13.55 -17.70
N ILE A 4 -0.08 -14.28 -16.59
CA ILE A 4 -1.14 -14.39 -15.58
C ILE A 4 -1.34 -13.06 -14.84
N PRO A 5 -0.31 -12.47 -14.18
CA PRO A 5 -0.43 -11.14 -13.59
C PRO A 5 -0.87 -10.05 -14.57
N GLU A 6 -0.34 -10.06 -15.80
CA GLU A 6 -0.70 -9.09 -16.84
C GLU A 6 -2.20 -9.16 -17.18
N HIS A 7 -2.74 -10.37 -17.31
CA HIS A 7 -4.18 -10.56 -17.56
C HIS A 7 -5.04 -10.13 -16.37
N LEU A 8 -4.62 -10.42 -15.14
CA LEU A 8 -5.34 -9.99 -13.93
C LEU A 8 -5.32 -8.47 -13.73
N ALA A 9 -4.35 -7.77 -14.31
CA ALA A 9 -4.24 -6.31 -14.27
C ALA A 9 -5.19 -5.61 -15.26
N GLU A 10 -5.80 -6.33 -16.22
CA GLU A 10 -6.71 -5.74 -17.19
C GLU A 10 -7.92 -5.09 -16.48
N GLY A 11 -8.13 -3.79 -16.72
CA GLY A 11 -9.22 -3.02 -16.09
C GLY A 11 -8.92 -2.50 -14.69
N LEU A 12 -7.72 -2.71 -14.13
CA LEU A 12 -7.28 -2.15 -12.86
C LEU A 12 -6.38 -0.92 -13.07
N ASP A 13 -6.44 0.06 -12.16
CA ASP A 13 -5.42 1.12 -12.08
C ASP A 13 -4.15 0.54 -11.45
N VAL A 14 -3.26 0.03 -12.30
CA VAL A 14 -1.97 -0.53 -11.87
C VAL A 14 -0.86 0.47 -12.15
N ARG A 15 -0.28 0.99 -11.08
CA ARG A 15 0.86 1.92 -11.15
C ARG A 15 2.14 1.18 -10.78
N THR A 16 3.05 1.08 -11.74
CA THR A 16 4.39 0.53 -11.52
C THR A 16 5.40 1.65 -11.35
N GLY A 17 6.54 1.37 -10.72
CA GLY A 17 7.52 2.40 -10.37
C GLY A 17 7.10 3.31 -9.21
N THR A 18 5.91 3.08 -8.62
CA THR A 18 5.41 3.84 -7.47
C THR A 18 5.85 3.17 -6.17
N LEU A 19 6.81 3.78 -5.47
CA LEU A 19 7.25 3.32 -4.15
C LEU A 19 6.41 3.99 -3.05
N ILE A 20 5.66 3.20 -2.30
CA ILE A 20 4.98 3.68 -1.10
C ILE A 20 5.98 3.70 0.07
N THR A 21 6.15 4.87 0.68
CA THR A 21 7.13 5.12 1.76
C THR A 21 6.48 5.38 3.12
N GLY A 22 5.17 5.58 3.14
CA GLY A 22 4.41 5.80 4.36
C GLY A 22 2.93 5.54 4.15
N LEU A 23 2.25 5.23 5.25
CA LEU A 23 0.80 5.06 5.33
C LEU A 23 0.33 5.71 6.62
N ARG A 24 -0.79 6.44 6.57
CA ARG A 24 -1.39 7.03 7.78
C ARG A 24 -2.91 7.15 7.62
N PRO A 25 -3.69 7.00 8.70
CA PRO A 25 -5.08 7.40 8.70
C PRO A 25 -5.20 8.94 8.73
N GLU A 26 -6.17 9.49 8.01
CA GLU A 26 -6.55 10.91 8.03
C GLU A 26 -8.07 11.02 8.02
N GLY A 27 -8.67 11.17 9.20
CA GLY A 27 -10.13 11.09 9.34
C GLY A 27 -10.64 9.69 9.03
N ASP A 28 -11.57 9.59 8.08
CA ASP A 28 -12.15 8.32 7.60
C ASP A 28 -11.42 7.74 6.37
N GLU A 29 -10.34 8.39 5.92
CA GLU A 29 -9.54 7.94 4.78
C GLU A 29 -8.14 7.45 5.20
N TRP A 30 -7.51 6.69 4.32
CA TRP A 30 -6.09 6.39 4.35
C TRP A 30 -5.34 7.28 3.35
N VAL A 31 -4.16 7.73 3.77
CA VAL A 31 -3.22 8.45 2.93
C VAL A 31 -1.94 7.64 2.81
N ALA A 32 -1.62 7.21 1.59
CA ALA A 32 -0.35 6.58 1.26
C ALA A 32 0.59 7.61 0.63
N SER A 33 1.79 7.74 1.18
CA SER A 33 2.81 8.67 0.69
C SER A 33 3.78 7.97 -0.26
N SER A 34 4.12 8.64 -1.35
CA SER A 34 5.16 8.25 -2.30
C SER A 34 6.04 9.46 -2.65
N PRO A 35 7.24 9.27 -3.22
CA PRO A 35 8.05 10.38 -3.72
C PRO A 35 7.33 11.27 -4.74
N ASP A 36 6.37 10.71 -5.48
CA ASP A 36 5.64 11.41 -6.54
C ASP A 36 4.35 12.09 -6.03
N GLY A 37 4.02 11.93 -4.75
CA GLY A 37 2.84 12.52 -4.12
C GLY A 37 2.06 11.55 -3.24
N GLU A 38 0.87 11.98 -2.84
CA GLU A 38 -0.03 11.21 -1.96
C GLU A 38 -1.18 10.54 -2.74
N LEU A 39 -1.60 9.37 -2.25
CA LEU A 39 -2.74 8.61 -2.74
C LEU A 39 -3.75 8.47 -1.60
N ARG A 40 -5.04 8.66 -1.89
CA ARG A 40 -6.13 8.59 -0.92
C ARG A 40 -7.08 7.43 -1.21
N SER A 41 -7.58 6.80 -0.17
CA SER A 41 -8.52 5.67 -0.28
C SER A 41 -9.25 5.40 1.03
N ASP A 42 -10.48 4.91 0.97
CA ASP A 42 -11.25 4.51 2.17
C ASP A 42 -10.63 3.29 2.89
N SER A 43 -9.83 2.48 2.20
CA SER A 43 -9.24 1.26 2.75
C SER A 43 -7.97 0.85 2.01
N VAL A 44 -7.06 0.18 2.72
CA VAL A 44 -5.76 -0.27 2.20
C VAL A 44 -5.55 -1.76 2.48
N VAL A 45 -5.13 -2.49 1.45
CA VAL A 45 -4.70 -3.89 1.55
C VAL A 45 -3.19 -3.93 1.31
N LEU A 46 -2.43 -4.37 2.32
CA LEU A 46 -0.98 -4.54 2.22
C LEU A 46 -0.66 -5.96 1.77
N THR A 47 -0.03 -6.07 0.60
CA THR A 47 0.45 -7.34 0.04
C THR A 47 1.98 -7.36 -0.14
N ALA A 48 2.68 -6.40 0.47
CA ALA A 48 4.14 -6.37 0.48
C ALA A 48 4.68 -7.52 1.35
N PRO A 49 5.90 -8.02 1.09
CA PRO A 49 6.48 -9.04 1.95
C PRO A 49 6.60 -8.55 3.40
N LEU A 50 6.61 -9.50 4.34
CA LEU A 50 6.41 -9.20 5.77
C LEU A 50 7.33 -8.11 6.34
N PRO A 51 8.66 -8.11 6.09
CA PRO A 51 9.53 -7.05 6.63
C PRO A 51 9.11 -5.65 6.19
N GLN A 52 8.78 -5.47 4.91
CA GLN A 52 8.33 -4.19 4.36
C GLN A 52 6.96 -3.78 4.91
N THR A 53 6.08 -4.75 5.14
CA THR A 53 4.78 -4.50 5.77
C THR A 53 4.96 -4.00 7.20
N ILE A 54 5.82 -4.62 8.01
CA ILE A 54 6.11 -4.17 9.39
C ILE A 54 6.67 -2.75 9.37
N ASP A 55 7.65 -2.46 8.52
CA ASP A 55 8.24 -1.12 8.41
C ASP A 55 7.21 -0.03 8.08
N LEU A 56 6.19 -0.35 7.26
CA LEU A 56 5.10 0.57 6.94
C LEU A 56 4.11 0.74 8.09
N LEU A 57 3.76 -0.34 8.78
CA LEU A 57 2.84 -0.31 9.93
C LEU A 57 3.43 0.45 11.12
N ASP A 58 4.72 0.25 11.41
CA ASP A 58 5.43 0.97 12.47
C ASP A 58 5.42 2.49 12.21
N ARG A 59 5.64 2.90 10.96
CA ARG A 59 5.56 4.31 10.54
C ARG A 59 4.14 4.87 10.62
N ALA A 60 3.14 4.03 10.39
CA ALA A 60 1.73 4.38 10.52
C ALA A 60 1.26 4.44 11.98
N ALA A 61 2.14 4.10 12.95
CA ALA A 61 1.80 3.92 14.36
C ALA A 61 0.65 2.92 14.57
N LEU A 62 0.55 1.92 13.69
CA LEU A 62 -0.43 0.85 13.79
C LEU A 62 0.15 -0.31 14.59
N PRO A 63 -0.65 -0.93 15.47
CA PRO A 63 -0.23 -2.12 16.20
C PRO A 63 0.09 -3.27 15.23
N VAL A 64 1.24 -3.92 15.44
CA VAL A 64 1.70 -5.10 14.66
C VAL A 64 1.44 -6.40 15.44
N ASP A 65 0.80 -6.31 16.60
CA ASP A 65 0.39 -7.44 17.40
C ASP A 65 -0.80 -8.19 16.80
N ALA A 66 -0.54 -9.43 16.38
CA ALA A 66 -1.59 -10.38 16.04
C ALA A 66 -2.34 -10.76 17.32
N ARG A 67 -3.57 -10.26 17.48
CA ARG A 67 -4.55 -10.79 18.44
C ARG A 67 -5.55 -11.68 17.75
#